data_AF-A0A0G1PA77-F1
#
_entry.id   AF-A0A0G1PA77-F1
#
_cell.length_a   1.000
_cell.length_b   1.000
_cell.length_c   1.000
_cell.angle_alpha   90.00
_cell.angle_beta   90.00
_cell.angle_gamma   90.00
#
_symmetry.space_group_name_H-M   'P 1'
#
loop_
_entity.id
_entity.type
_entity.pdbx_description
1 polymer ?
#
loop_
_entity_poly.entity_id
_entity_poly.type
_entity_poly.pdbx_seq_one_letter_code
_entity_poly.pdbx_strand_id
1 'polypeptide(L)' 'MPTVAVANRTFSEAISDGVDGFVAKDTDEWVSKLEKLILDEKLREEMGKKAREKALKLYTTENAKNEGYYEYLRSRIY' A
#
# COMPACT_ATOMS: atom_id res chain seq x y z
N MET A 1 6.68 8.61 4.39
CA MET A 1 5.90 8.38 5.62
C MET A 1 5.44 6.93 5.62
N PRO A 2 5.84 6.11 6.60
CA PRO A 2 5.30 4.76 6.78
C PRO A 2 3.87 4.79 7.33
N THR A 3 3.10 3.72 7.13
CA THR A 3 1.70 3.59 7.61
C THR A 3 1.51 2.26 8.33
N VAL A 4 0.75 2.27 9.42
CA VAL A 4 0.15 1.07 10.04
C VAL A 4 -1.35 1.15 9.82
N ALA A 5 -1.95 0.11 9.26
CA ALA A 5 -3.38 0.04 8.94
C ALA A 5 -4.03 -1.20 9.56
N VAL A 6 -5.36 -1.23 9.59
CA VAL A 6 -6.09 -2.45 9.99
C VAL A 6 -5.86 -3.57 8.98
N ALA A 7 -5.66 -4.81 9.45
CA ALA A 7 -5.49 -6.00 8.62
C ALA A 7 -6.81 -6.52 8.00
N ASN A 8 -7.58 -5.63 7.37
CA ASN A 8 -8.71 -6.04 6.53
C ASN A 8 -8.22 -6.49 5.15
N ARG A 9 -9.12 -7.02 4.32
CA ARG A 9 -8.77 -7.53 2.99
C ARG A 9 -8.08 -6.48 2.12
N THR A 10 -8.67 -5.30 1.99
CA THR A 10 -8.17 -4.23 1.11
C THR A 10 -6.75 -3.80 1.49
N PHE A 11 -6.48 -3.57 2.77
CA PHE A 11 -5.15 -3.18 3.22
C PHE A 11 -4.16 -4.32 3.16
N SER A 12 -4.58 -5.55 3.47
CA SER A 12 -3.70 -6.74 3.36
C SER A 12 -3.32 -7.05 1.91
N GLU A 13 -4.16 -6.70 0.93
CA GLU A 13 -3.83 -6.80 -0.50
C GLU A 13 -2.95 -5.64 -0.97
N ALA A 14 -3.18 -4.43 -0.44
CA ALA A 14 -2.47 -3.22 -0.87
C ALA A 14 -1.12 -3.00 -0.17
N ILE A 15 -0.91 -3.53 1.03
CA ILE A 15 0.28 -3.32 1.87
C ILE A 15 1.04 -4.64 2.03
N SER A 16 2.34 -4.59 1.74
CA SER A 16 3.27 -5.69 2.00
C SER A 16 3.83 -5.51 3.41
N ASP A 17 3.29 -6.25 4.38
CA ASP A 17 3.60 -6.11 5.81
C ASP A 17 5.11 -6.15 6.10
N GLY A 18 5.63 -5.11 6.76
CA GLY A 18 7.05 -4.96 7.08
C GLY A 18 7.93 -4.46 5.94
N VAL A 19 7.38 -4.22 4.73
CA VAL A 19 8.15 -3.78 3.57
C VAL A 19 7.78 -2.36 3.14
N ASP A 20 6.51 -2.15 2.79
CA ASP A 20 5.99 -0.86 2.31
C ASP A 20 4.93 -0.26 3.24
N GLY A 21 4.72 -0.91 4.39
CA GLY A 21 3.78 -0.53 5.43
C GLY A 21 3.60 -1.69 6.41
N PHE A 22 2.65 -1.52 7.30
CA PHE A 22 2.26 -2.53 8.28
C PHE A 22 0.74 -2.69 8.29
N VAL A 23 0.27 -3.91 8.52
CA VAL A 23 -1.14 -4.21 8.81
C VAL A 23 -1.26 -4.87 10.17
N ALA A 24 -2.18 -4.42 11.03
CA ALA A 24 -2.34 -4.94 12.39
C ALA A 24 -3.76 -5.49 12.59
N LYS A 25 -3.87 -6.69 13.16
CA LYS A 25 -5.14 -7.39 13.41
C LYS A 25 -5.71 -7.13 14.81
N ASP A 26 -4.84 -6.81 15.77
CA ASP A 26 -5.16 -6.64 17.18
C ASP A 26 -4.29 -5.57 17.82
N THR A 27 -4.63 -5.20 19.06
CA THR A 27 -3.96 -4.15 19.83
C THR A 27 -2.47 -4.41 20.01
N ASP A 28 -2.06 -5.66 20.24
CA ASP A 28 -0.66 -5.99 20.48
C ASP A 28 0.18 -5.79 19.21
N GLU A 29 -0.36 -6.17 18.05
CA GLU A 29 0.28 -5.88 16.76
C GLU A 29 0.36 -4.38 16.49
N TRP A 30 -0.68 -3.61 16.82
CA TRP A 30 -0.65 -2.15 16.69
C TRP A 30 0.47 -1.55 17.54
N VAL A 31 0.54 -1.91 18.82
CA VAL A 31 1.57 -1.41 19.75
C VAL A 31 2.95 -1.78 19.24
N SER A 32 3.19 -3.05 18.92
CA SER A 32 4.50 -3.53 18.46
C SER A 32 4.95 -2.85 17.16
N LYS A 33 4.06 -2.69 16.19
CA LYS A 33 4.41 -2.11 14.88
C LYS A 33 4.62 -0.59 14.97
N LEU A 34 3.82 0.11 15.78
CA LEU A 34 4.04 1.53 16.06
C LEU A 34 5.34 1.75 16.84
N GLU A 35 5.63 0.92 17.84
CA GLU A 35 6.89 0.99 18.60
C GLU A 35 8.11 0.79 17.70
N LYS A 36 8.10 -0.23 16.82
CA LYS A 36 9.16 -0.43 15.81
C LYS A 36 9.36 0.81 14.95
N LEU A 37 8.27 1.39 14.46
CA LEU A 37 8.36 2.63 13.69
C LEU A 37 8.93 3.75 14.55
N ILE A 38 8.50 3.97 15.79
CA ILE A 38 9.01 5.07 16.65
C ILE A 38 10.50 4.90 16.99
N LEU A 39 10.95 3.69 17.25
CA LEU A 39 12.31 3.41 17.71
C LEU A 39 13.34 3.31 16.57
N ASP A 40 12.92 2.88 15.38
CA ASP A 40 13.83 2.67 14.24
C ASP A 40 13.56 3.69 13.11
N GLU A 41 14.33 4.77 13.11
CA GLU A 41 14.25 5.81 12.09
C GLU A 41 14.57 5.30 10.69
N LYS A 42 15.58 4.45 10.56
CA LYS A 42 16.00 3.91 9.26
C LYS A 42 14.90 3.06 8.64
N LEU A 43 14.26 2.22 9.45
CA LEU A 43 13.07 1.46 9.04
C LEU A 43 11.96 2.39 8.53
N ARG A 44 11.63 3.45 9.28
CA ARG A 44 10.59 4.42 8.86
C ARG A 44 10.89 5.04 7.51
N GLU A 45 12.13 5.43 7.29
CA GLU A 45 12.55 6.07 6.03
C GLU A 45 12.50 5.11 4.85
N GLU A 46 13.08 3.92 5.00
CA GLU A 46 13.12 2.91 3.94
C GLU A 46 11.72 2.43 3.57
N MET A 47 10.88 2.15 4.57
CA MET A 47 9.48 1.77 4.37
C MET A 47 8.72 2.88 3.65
N GLY A 48 8.92 4.14 4.04
CA GLY A 48 8.30 5.29 3.38
C GLY A 48 8.71 5.45 1.91
N LYS A 49 9.96 5.15 1.57
CA LYS A 49 10.45 5.16 0.17
C LYS A 49 9.78 4.06 -0.66
N LYS A 50 9.77 2.82 -0.15
CA LYS A 50 9.12 1.67 -0.79
C LYS A 50 7.62 1.88 -0.99
N ALA A 51 6.94 2.44 0.01
CA ALA A 51 5.52 2.80 -0.07
C ALA A 51 5.26 3.78 -1.21
N ARG A 52 6.08 4.83 -1.33
CA ARG A 52 5.97 5.83 -2.40
C ARG A 52 6.22 5.22 -3.77
N GLU A 53 7.27 4.43 -3.92
CA GLU A 53 7.60 3.76 -5.19
C GLU A 53 6.46 2.85 -5.65
N LYS A 54 5.88 2.05 -4.74
CA LYS A 54 4.72 1.21 -5.03
C LYS A 54 3.51 2.04 -5.44
N ALA A 55 3.23 3.13 -4.72
CA ALA A 55 2.12 4.01 -5.03
C ALA A 55 2.24 4.63 -6.42
N LEU A 56 3.43 5.10 -6.78
CA LEU A 56 3.70 5.65 -8.11
C LEU A 56 3.55 4.59 -9.22
N LYS A 57 3.97 3.36 -8.95
CA LYS A 57 3.89 2.26 -9.92
C LYS A 57 2.46 1.74 -10.13
N LEU A 58 1.67 1.58 -9.08
CA LEU A 58 0.41 0.83 -9.14
C LEU A 58 -0.86 1.70 -9.06
N TYR A 59 -0.76 2.89 -8.48
CA TYR A 59 -1.95 3.69 -8.11
C TYR A 59 -1.94 5.10 -8.71
N THR A 60 -1.12 5.35 -9.74
CA THR A 60 -1.16 6.60 -10.51
C THR A 60 -2.01 6.45 -11.75
N THR A 61 -2.65 7.54 -12.17
CA THR A 61 -3.45 7.60 -13.40
C THR A 61 -2.64 7.29 -14.66
N GLU A 62 -1.35 7.62 -14.66
CA GLU A 62 -0.43 7.28 -15.76
C GLU A 62 -0.31 5.75 -15.96
N ASN A 63 -0.26 4.99 -14.86
CA ASN A 63 -0.12 3.54 -14.88
C ASN A 63 -1.45 2.80 -14.76
N ALA A 64 -2.55 3.50 -14.49
CA ALA A 64 -3.91 2.94 -14.37
C ALA A 64 -4.57 2.62 -15.73
N LYS A 65 -3.78 2.26 -16.76
CA LYS A 65 -4.32 1.85 -18.06
C LYS A 65 -5.05 0.52 -17.91
N ASN A 66 -6.37 0.60 -17.79
CA ASN A 66 -7.23 -0.59 -17.83
C ASN A 66 -7.63 -0.85 -19.29
N GLU A 67 -6.75 -1.51 -20.04
CA GLU A 67 -6.96 -1.84 -21.45
C GLU A 67 -8.30 -2.56 -21.67
N GLY A 68 -8.67 -3.49 -20.78
CA GLY A 68 -9.96 -4.18 -20.84
C GLY A 68 -11.17 -3.26 -20.65
N TYR A 69 -11.07 -2.23 -19.80
CA TYR A 69 -12.12 -1.22 -19.66
C TYR A 69 -12.22 -0.34 -20.92
N TYR A 70 -11.09 0.05 -21.51
CA TYR A 70 -11.09 0.79 -22.77
C TYR A 70 -11.62 -0.04 -23.94
N GLU A 71 -11.30 -1.33 -24.00
CA GLU A 71 -11.87 -2.27 -24.96
C GLU A 71 -13.36 -2.46 -24.76
N TYR A 72 -13.82 -2.62 -23.51
CA TYR A 72 -15.24 -2.66 -23.18
C TYR A 72 -15.96 -1.40 -23.64
N LEU A 73 -15.44 -0.21 -23.33
CA LEU A 73 -16.03 1.05 -23.78
C LEU A 73 -16.06 1.14 -25.31
N ARG A 74 -14.99 0.75 -26.00
CA ARG A 74 -14.96 0.70 -27.48
C ARG A 74 -16.01 -0.26 -28.05
N SER A 75 -16.21 -1.42 -27.44
CA SER A 75 -17.19 -2.43 -27.88
C SER A 75 -18.65 -2.03 -27.70
N ARG A 76 -18.93 -0.94 -26.97
CA ARG A 76 -20.29 -0.43 -26.70
C ARG A 76 -20.60 0.87 -27.42
N ILE A 77 -19.61 1.47 -28.09
CA ILE A 77 -19.73 2.72 -28.87
C ILE A 77 -19.84 2.43 -30.38
N TYR A 78 -19.56 1.20 -30.82
CA TYR A 78 -19.82 0.66 -32.17
C TYR A 78 -20.76 -0.53 -32.08
#